data_AF-A0A7S0MB38-F1
#
_entry.id   AF-A0A7S0MB38-F1
#
_cell.length_a   1.000
_cell.length_b   1.000
_cell.length_c   1.000
_cell.angle_alpha   90.00
_cell.angle_beta   90.00
_cell.angle_gamma   90.00
#
_symmetry.space_group_name_H-M   'P 1'
#
loop_
_entity.id
_entity.type
_entity.pdbx_description
1 polymer ?
#
loop_
_entity_poly.entity_id
_entity_poly.type
_entity_poly.pdbx_seq_one_letter_code
_entity_poly.pdbx_strand_id
1 'polypeptide(L)'
;PERYKDRLAALIATDLPLHVSAPLIDSEIYWKRCASDLFQTCLPEDHGHSWKQLFFEKTVEEALENFDGSDPALQTLLNLLQTARDYVYKLKLRQFNSHSNIAFLFEALPNLYSLDITFGSRNVGMKYERYIFGMKLVDAESLAQQLPRS
;
A
#
# COMPACT_ATOMS: atom_id res chain seq x y z
N PRO A 1 3.27 23.07 -25.14
CA PRO A 1 2.67 21.71 -25.07
C PRO A 1 2.60 21.16 -23.64
N GLU A 2 3.73 21.00 -22.94
CA GLU A 2 3.71 20.43 -21.56
C GLU A 2 3.17 21.35 -20.47
N ARG A 3 3.42 22.65 -20.56
CA ARG A 3 2.88 23.64 -19.61
C ARG A 3 1.34 23.64 -19.51
N TYR A 4 0.64 23.16 -20.55
CA TYR A 4 -0.81 23.02 -20.52
C TYR A 4 -1.24 21.74 -19.80
N LYS A 5 -0.49 20.65 -19.93
CA LYS A 5 -0.77 19.39 -19.21
C LYS A 5 -0.62 19.57 -17.70
N ASP A 6 0.43 20.26 -17.27
CA ASP A 6 0.65 20.56 -15.84
C ASP A 6 -0.47 21.43 -15.24
N ARG A 7 -0.91 22.43 -16.00
CA ARG A 7 -2.03 23.29 -15.59
C ARG A 7 -3.33 22.52 -15.51
N LEU A 8 -3.61 21.63 -16.46
CA LEU A 8 -4.79 20.79 -16.43
C LEU A 8 -4.74 19.83 -15.24
N ALA A 9 -3.61 19.16 -15.00
CA ALA A 9 -3.41 18.27 -13.86
C ALA A 9 -3.61 18.97 -12.50
N ALA A 10 -3.24 20.26 -12.41
CA ALA A 10 -3.50 21.08 -11.22
C ALA A 10 -4.98 21.40 -10.98
N LEU A 11 -5.85 21.21 -11.99
CA LEU A 11 -7.29 21.45 -11.90
C LEU A 11 -8.11 20.17 -11.72
N ILE A 12 -7.51 18.99 -11.93
CA ILE A 12 -8.19 17.70 -11.72
C ILE A 12 -8.48 17.51 -10.23
N ALA A 13 -9.68 16.99 -9.91
CA ALA A 13 -10.08 16.67 -8.55
C ALA A 13 -9.31 15.45 -8.01
N THR A 14 -8.91 15.50 -6.73
CA THR A 14 -8.09 14.45 -6.10
C THR A 14 -8.90 13.27 -5.57
N ASP A 15 -10.23 13.31 -5.67
CA ASP A 15 -11.19 12.31 -5.20
C ASP A 15 -11.75 11.39 -6.31
N LEU A 16 -11.15 11.43 -7.51
CA LEU A 16 -11.55 10.56 -8.60
C LEU A 16 -11.31 9.07 -8.27
N PRO A 17 -12.19 8.15 -8.71
CA PRO A 17 -12.00 6.72 -8.49
C PRO A 17 -10.64 6.23 -9.01
N LEU A 18 -9.88 5.53 -8.16
CA LEU A 18 -8.51 5.11 -8.49
C LEU A 18 -8.42 4.24 -9.74
N HIS A 19 -9.39 3.35 -9.97
CA HIS A 19 -9.43 2.50 -11.17
C HIS A 19 -9.58 3.31 -12.48
N VAL A 20 -10.03 4.57 -12.40
CA VAL A 20 -10.12 5.51 -13.53
C VAL A 20 -8.87 6.38 -13.60
N SER A 21 -8.47 6.99 -12.49
CA SER A 21 -7.35 7.94 -12.47
C SER A 21 -6.00 7.26 -12.68
N ALA A 22 -5.80 6.05 -12.14
CA ALA A 22 -4.54 5.31 -12.23
C ALA A 22 -4.08 5.10 -13.68
N PRO A 23 -4.87 4.53 -14.61
CA PRO A 23 -4.42 4.34 -16.00
C PRO A 23 -4.41 5.60 -16.87
N LEU A 24 -5.14 6.66 -16.49
CA LEU A 24 -5.35 7.84 -17.36
C LEU A 24 -4.49 9.04 -16.99
N ILE A 25 -3.95 9.09 -15.76
CA ILE A 25 -3.20 10.25 -15.26
C ILE A 25 -1.78 9.81 -14.88
N ASP A 26 -0.81 10.29 -15.64
CA ASP A 26 0.63 10.11 -15.35
C ASP A 26 1.27 11.37 -14.77
N SER A 27 0.48 12.44 -14.54
CA SER A 27 1.03 13.69 -14.03
C SER A 27 1.48 13.57 -12.58
N GLU A 28 2.78 13.71 -12.37
CA GLU A 28 3.40 13.76 -11.04
C GLU A 28 2.86 14.93 -10.18
N ILE A 29 2.41 16.03 -10.80
CA ILE A 29 1.77 17.15 -10.09
C ILE A 29 0.44 16.71 -9.49
N TYR A 30 -0.36 15.93 -10.23
CA TYR A 30 -1.62 15.39 -9.74
C TYR A 30 -1.40 14.46 -8.55
N TRP A 31 -0.52 13.46 -8.71
CA TRP A 31 -0.25 12.48 -7.65
C TRP A 31 0.41 13.09 -6.42
N LYS A 32 1.24 14.13 -6.60
CA LYS A 32 1.77 14.90 -5.47
C LYS A 32 0.65 15.54 -4.65
N ARG A 33 -0.37 16.11 -5.30
CA ARG A 33 -1.54 16.67 -4.60
C ARG A 33 -2.30 15.58 -3.85
N CYS A 34 -2.65 14.50 -4.52
CA CYS A 34 -3.31 13.34 -3.90
C CYS A 34 -2.54 12.83 -2.66
N ALA A 35 -1.22 12.69 -2.77
CA ALA A 35 -0.38 12.25 -1.66
C ALA A 35 -0.31 13.29 -0.52
N SER A 36 -0.19 14.57 -0.86
CA SER A 36 -0.09 15.65 0.14
C SER A 36 -1.40 15.88 0.90
N ASP A 37 -2.54 15.57 0.29
CA ASP A 37 -3.86 15.64 0.92
C ASP A 37 -4.05 14.56 2.00
N LEU A 38 -3.38 13.41 1.86
CA LEU A 38 -3.56 12.24 2.74
C LEU A 38 -2.41 11.99 3.72
N PHE A 39 -1.19 12.38 3.36
CA PHE A 39 0.01 11.95 4.06
C PHE A 39 0.86 13.16 4.49
N GLN A 40 1.24 13.19 5.77
CA GLN A 40 1.96 14.33 6.36
C GLN A 40 3.44 14.43 5.94
N THR A 41 4.08 13.31 5.62
CA THR A 41 5.51 13.26 5.28
C THR A 41 5.71 12.28 4.13
N CYS A 42 6.10 12.83 2.98
CA CYS A 42 6.24 12.08 1.72
C CYS A 42 7.52 12.49 1.02
N LEU A 43 8.41 11.53 0.83
CA LEU A 43 9.66 11.71 0.10
C LEU A 43 9.65 10.78 -1.12
N PRO A 44 9.37 11.30 -2.34
CA PRO A 44 9.29 10.44 -3.53
C PRO A 44 10.63 9.75 -3.85
N GLU A 45 11.76 10.25 -3.36
CA GLU A 45 13.07 9.60 -3.46
C GLU A 45 13.11 8.20 -2.83
N ASP A 46 12.32 7.95 -1.79
CA ASP A 46 12.19 6.61 -1.23
C ASP A 46 11.38 5.69 -2.16
N HIS A 47 10.59 6.25 -3.07
CA HIS A 47 9.57 5.59 -3.89
C HIS A 47 9.85 5.76 -5.39
N GLY A 48 11.08 5.45 -5.83
CA GLY A 48 11.46 5.47 -7.25
C GLY A 48 11.45 6.86 -7.89
N HIS A 49 11.50 7.92 -7.10
CA HIS A 49 11.30 9.30 -7.54
C HIS A 49 9.94 9.57 -8.22
N SER A 50 8.90 8.80 -7.89
CA SER A 50 7.53 9.01 -8.40
C SER A 50 6.52 9.22 -7.26
N TRP A 51 5.77 10.31 -7.36
CA TRP A 51 4.61 10.60 -6.53
C TRP A 51 3.45 9.63 -6.78
N LYS A 52 3.31 9.12 -8.01
CA LYS A 52 2.31 8.10 -8.33
C LYS A 52 2.63 6.81 -7.57
N GLN A 53 3.86 6.34 -7.68
CA GLN A 53 4.35 5.18 -6.92
C GLN A 53 4.17 5.41 -5.42
N LEU A 54 4.65 6.55 -4.89
CA LEU A 54 4.51 6.89 -3.48
C LEU A 54 3.07 6.83 -3.00
N PHE A 55 2.15 7.44 -3.76
CA PHE A 55 0.74 7.47 -3.42
C PHE A 55 0.18 6.06 -3.30
N PHE A 56 0.36 5.21 -4.33
CA PHE A 56 -0.19 3.85 -4.31
C PHE A 56 0.43 2.97 -3.24
N GLU A 57 1.74 3.03 -3.04
CA GLU A 57 2.42 2.27 -1.98
C GLU A 57 1.89 2.68 -0.59
N LYS A 58 1.75 3.99 -0.33
CA LYS A 58 1.19 4.49 0.93
C LYS A 58 -0.28 4.13 1.13
N THR A 59 -1.09 4.22 0.08
CA THR A 59 -2.51 3.83 0.14
C THR A 59 -2.66 2.34 0.44
N VAL A 60 -1.84 1.49 -0.18
CA VAL A 60 -1.85 0.04 0.08
C VAL A 60 -1.32 -0.27 1.49
N GLU A 61 -0.25 0.39 1.93
CA GLU A 61 0.25 0.29 3.31
C GLU A 61 -0.86 0.61 4.33
N GLU A 62 -1.54 1.74 4.19
CA GLU A 62 -2.60 2.16 5.11
C GLU A 62 -3.80 1.20 5.07
N ALA A 63 -4.18 0.68 3.89
CA ALA A 63 -5.26 -0.29 3.77
C ALA A 63 -4.93 -1.63 4.44
N LEU A 64 -3.68 -2.10 4.29
CA LEU A 64 -3.22 -3.34 4.93
C LEU A 64 -3.06 -3.18 6.44
N GLU A 65 -2.51 -2.05 6.91
CA GLU A 65 -2.33 -1.76 8.33
C GLU A 65 -3.67 -1.66 9.08
N ASN A 66 -4.76 -1.26 8.40
CA ASN A 66 -6.09 -1.10 8.99
C ASN A 66 -7.08 -2.22 8.62
N PHE A 67 -6.62 -3.28 7.95
CA PHE A 67 -7.47 -4.39 7.54
C PHE A 67 -7.99 -5.18 8.76
N ASP A 68 -9.32 -5.29 8.89
CA ASP A 68 -9.99 -5.91 10.03
C ASP A 68 -10.26 -7.42 9.88
N GLY A 69 -9.91 -8.00 8.72
CA GLY A 69 -10.11 -9.42 8.44
C GLY A 69 -11.52 -9.78 7.95
N SER A 70 -12.45 -8.82 7.84
CA SER A 70 -13.82 -9.10 7.39
C SER A 70 -13.90 -9.35 5.88
N ASP A 71 -14.86 -10.18 5.45
CA ASP A 71 -15.07 -10.47 4.02
C ASP A 71 -15.31 -9.21 3.16
N PRO A 72 -16.13 -8.22 3.60
CA PRO A 72 -16.30 -6.99 2.84
C PRO A 72 -15.00 -6.19 2.71
N ALA A 73 -14.24 -6.07 3.80
CA ALA A 73 -12.96 -5.37 3.78
C ALA A 73 -11.94 -6.08 2.88
N LEU A 74 -11.97 -7.42 2.82
CA LEU A 74 -11.10 -8.21 1.95
C LEU A 74 -11.39 -7.91 0.48
N GLN A 75 -12.66 -7.84 0.09
CA GLN A 75 -13.03 -7.48 -1.28
C GLN A 75 -12.57 -6.07 -1.66
N THR A 76 -12.75 -5.10 -0.76
CA THR A 76 -12.25 -3.73 -0.97
C THR A 76 -10.72 -3.70 -1.12
N LEU A 77 -10.01 -4.45 -0.27
CA LEU A 77 -8.55 -4.56 -0.33
C LEU A 77 -8.08 -5.19 -1.65
N LEU A 78 -8.70 -6.28 -2.10
CA LEU A 78 -8.36 -6.94 -3.37
C LEU A 78 -8.58 -6.01 -4.58
N ASN A 79 -9.68 -5.25 -4.60
CA ASN A 79 -9.93 -4.27 -5.66
C ASN A 79 -8.88 -3.15 -5.70
N LEU A 80 -8.45 -2.68 -4.52
CA LEU A 80 -7.36 -1.71 -4.41
C LEU A 80 -6.06 -2.30 -4.94
N LEU A 81 -5.68 -3.51 -4.51
CA LEU A 81 -4.46 -4.18 -4.95
C LEU A 81 -4.45 -4.40 -6.47
N GLN A 82 -5.58 -4.79 -7.06
CA GLN A 82 -5.70 -4.91 -8.52
C GLN A 82 -5.48 -3.59 -9.24
N THR A 83 -5.95 -2.47 -8.69
CA THR A 83 -5.73 -1.14 -9.26
C THR A 83 -4.28 -0.67 -9.09
N ALA A 84 -3.65 -1.04 -7.98
CA ALA A 84 -2.32 -0.58 -7.57
C ALA A 84 -1.17 -1.44 -8.11
N ARG A 85 -1.44 -2.63 -8.65
CA ARG A 85 -0.45 -3.67 -9.02
C ARG A 85 0.74 -3.19 -9.85
N ASP A 86 0.56 -2.20 -10.71
CA ASP A 86 1.60 -1.69 -11.62
C ASP A 86 2.39 -0.52 -11.00
N TYR A 87 2.00 -0.06 -9.82
CA TYR A 87 2.54 1.11 -9.13
C TYR A 87 3.10 0.80 -7.73
N VAL A 88 3.01 -0.45 -7.29
CA VAL A 88 3.50 -0.90 -5.98
C VAL A 88 4.69 -1.82 -6.17
N TYR A 89 5.83 -1.39 -5.67
CA TYR A 89 7.10 -2.11 -5.80
C TYR A 89 7.75 -2.38 -4.45
N LYS A 90 7.45 -1.55 -3.45
CA LYS A 90 7.84 -1.77 -2.06
C LYS A 90 6.66 -1.54 -1.12
N LEU A 91 6.64 -2.26 0.00
CA LEU A 91 5.69 -2.06 1.09
C LEU A 91 6.40 -2.07 2.43
N LYS A 92 6.06 -1.11 3.29
CA LYS A 92 6.55 -1.02 4.67
C LYS A 92 5.39 -0.94 5.66
N LEU A 93 4.99 -2.09 6.19
CA LEU A 93 3.94 -2.23 7.17
C LEU A 93 4.51 -2.07 8.59
N ARG A 94 4.11 -1.03 9.29
CA ARG A 94 4.45 -0.71 10.68
C ARG A 94 3.60 -1.50 11.68
N GLN A 95 2.50 -2.06 11.21
CA GLN A 95 1.67 -2.99 11.95
C GLN A 95 1.02 -3.97 10.97
N PHE A 96 0.89 -5.21 11.38
CA PHE A 96 0.14 -6.22 10.67
C PHE A 96 -0.30 -7.27 11.68
N ASN A 97 -1.57 -7.67 11.63
CA ASN A 97 -2.09 -8.65 12.56
C ASN A 97 -1.37 -9.99 12.34
N SER A 98 -0.76 -10.52 13.40
CA SER A 98 -0.19 -11.87 13.39
C SER A 98 -1.25 -12.88 12.94
N HIS A 99 -0.86 -13.96 12.26
CA HIS A 99 -1.71 -15.02 11.71
C HIS A 99 -2.54 -14.66 10.47
N SER A 100 -2.44 -13.45 9.93
CA SER A 100 -3.06 -13.13 8.64
C SER A 100 -2.25 -13.76 7.49
N ASN A 101 -2.94 -14.48 6.61
CA ASN A 101 -2.33 -15.05 5.40
C ASN A 101 -1.83 -13.92 4.49
N ILE A 102 -0.52 -13.85 4.23
CA ILE A 102 0.08 -12.83 3.34
C ILE A 102 0.21 -13.26 1.88
N ALA A 103 -0.14 -14.51 1.54
CA ALA A 103 0.05 -15.05 0.19
C ALA A 103 -0.67 -14.22 -0.89
N PHE A 104 -1.84 -13.66 -0.56
CA PHE A 104 -2.61 -12.82 -1.49
C PHE A 104 -1.83 -11.58 -1.96
N LEU A 105 -0.86 -11.09 -1.18
CA LEU A 105 -0.03 -9.95 -1.57
C LEU A 105 0.87 -10.30 -2.74
N PHE A 106 1.49 -11.47 -2.71
CA PHE A 106 2.43 -11.92 -3.75
C PHE A 106 1.71 -12.26 -5.05
N GLU A 107 0.47 -12.76 -4.96
CA GLU A 107 -0.38 -12.96 -6.13
C GLU A 107 -0.86 -11.64 -6.74
N ALA A 108 -1.22 -10.67 -5.91
CA ALA A 108 -1.79 -9.40 -6.36
C ALA A 108 -0.74 -8.38 -6.81
N LEU A 109 0.47 -8.43 -6.27
CA LEU A 109 1.55 -7.44 -6.47
C LEU A 109 2.77 -8.08 -7.13
N PRO A 110 2.74 -8.33 -8.45
CA PRO A 110 3.80 -9.04 -9.16
C PRO A 110 5.14 -8.27 -9.21
N ASN A 111 5.11 -6.95 -9.01
CA ASN A 111 6.29 -6.08 -9.07
C ASN A 111 6.90 -5.80 -7.68
N LEU A 112 6.36 -6.41 -6.62
CA LEU A 112 6.83 -6.22 -5.25
C LEU A 112 8.24 -6.83 -5.08
N TYR A 113 9.25 -5.98 -4.89
CA TYR A 113 10.64 -6.39 -4.68
C TYR A 113 11.11 -6.20 -3.23
N SER A 114 10.42 -5.38 -2.43
CA SER A 114 10.78 -5.09 -1.03
C SER A 114 9.54 -5.15 -0.15
N LEU A 115 9.62 -5.92 0.93
CA LEU A 115 8.53 -6.08 1.89
C LEU A 115 9.08 -6.06 3.31
N ASP A 116 8.75 -4.99 4.05
CA ASP A 116 9.05 -4.84 5.47
C ASP A 116 7.77 -4.97 6.28
N ILE A 117 7.69 -5.93 7.21
CA ILE A 117 6.50 -6.16 8.03
C ILE A 117 6.87 -6.16 9.52
N THR A 118 6.15 -5.36 10.30
CA THR A 118 6.16 -5.43 11.76
C THR A 118 4.88 -6.09 12.26
N PHE A 119 4.98 -7.33 12.76
CA PHE A 119 3.85 -8.07 13.33
C PHE A 119 3.47 -7.51 14.70
N GLY A 120 2.22 -7.06 14.82
CA GLY A 120 1.70 -6.40 16.00
C GLY A 120 0.65 -5.35 15.66
N SER A 121 0.19 -4.64 16.69
CA SER A 121 -0.78 -3.56 16.58
C SER A 121 -0.28 -2.33 17.32
N ARG A 122 -0.43 -1.15 16.71
CA ARG A 122 -0.09 0.13 17.35
C ARG A 122 -1.33 0.65 18.07
N ASN A 123 -1.11 1.54 19.04
CA ASN A 123 -2.20 2.22 19.78
C ASN A 123 -3.15 1.28 20.55
N VAL A 124 -2.68 0.09 20.97
CA VAL A 124 -3.50 -0.91 21.67
C VAL A 124 -4.06 -0.46 23.02
N GLY A 125 -3.44 0.53 23.68
CA GLY A 125 -3.90 1.09 24.94
C GLY A 125 -4.20 0.01 25.98
N MET A 126 -5.42 0.02 26.53
CA MET A 126 -5.88 -0.97 27.52
C MET A 126 -6.19 -2.36 26.95
N LYS A 127 -6.22 -2.52 25.61
CA LYS A 127 -6.38 -3.81 24.91
C LYS A 127 -5.02 -4.48 24.64
N TYR A 128 -4.02 -4.19 25.46
CA TYR A 128 -2.70 -4.77 25.31
C TYR A 128 -2.75 -6.28 25.55
N GLU A 129 -2.32 -7.04 24.55
CA GLU A 129 -2.19 -8.49 24.64
C GLU A 129 -0.85 -8.91 24.07
N ARG A 130 0.07 -9.41 24.91
CA ARG A 130 1.47 -9.72 24.50
C ARG A 130 1.55 -10.67 23.30
N TYR A 131 0.58 -11.58 23.15
CA TYR A 131 0.61 -12.61 22.11
C TYR A 131 0.31 -12.10 20.69
N ILE A 132 -0.15 -10.86 20.52
CA ILE A 132 -0.41 -10.25 19.20
C ILE A 132 0.86 -9.66 18.56
N PHE A 133 1.92 -9.45 19.38
CA PHE A 133 3.18 -8.87 18.96
C PHE A 133 4.22 -9.93 18.60
N GLY A 134 5.03 -9.59 17.60
CA GLY A 134 6.14 -10.41 17.16
C GLY A 134 5.71 -11.46 16.14
N MET A 135 6.64 -11.75 15.24
CA MET A 135 6.48 -12.81 14.24
C MET A 135 6.41 -14.16 14.94
N LYS A 136 5.41 -14.97 14.59
CA LYS A 136 5.31 -16.36 15.03
C LYS A 136 5.84 -17.30 13.96
N LEU A 137 6.07 -18.55 14.35
CA LEU A 137 6.56 -19.58 13.43
C LEU A 137 5.65 -19.73 12.21
N VAL A 138 4.32 -19.70 12.41
CA VAL A 138 3.34 -19.80 11.31
C VAL A 138 3.41 -18.64 10.32
N ASP A 139 3.70 -17.42 10.81
CA ASP A 139 3.90 -16.24 9.96
C ASP A 139 5.17 -16.41 9.12
N ALA A 140 6.24 -16.94 9.73
CA ALA A 140 7.50 -17.23 9.05
C ALA A 140 7.38 -18.34 8.02
N GLU A 141 6.63 -19.40 8.33
CA GLU A 141 6.33 -20.48 7.41
C GLU A 141 5.50 -19.98 6.21
N SER A 142 4.47 -19.16 6.47
CA SER A 142 3.66 -18.55 5.42
C SER A 142 4.52 -17.69 4.48
N LEU A 143 5.39 -16.83 5.03
CA LEU A 143 6.31 -16.02 4.25
C LEU A 143 7.30 -16.87 3.45
N ALA A 144 7.91 -17.89 4.08
CA ALA A 144 8.87 -18.76 3.43
C ALA A 144 8.28 -19.52 2.24
N GLN A 145 6.98 -19.86 2.28
CA GLN A 145 6.29 -20.52 1.17
C GLN A 145 6.09 -19.62 -0.06
N GLN A 146 6.08 -18.29 0.12
CA GLN A 146 5.90 -17.33 -0.97
C GLN A 146 7.22 -16.94 -1.64
N LEU A 147 8.36 -17.19 -0.97
CA LEU A 147 9.66 -16.88 -1.54
C LEU A 147 10.05 -17.92 -2.58
N PRO A 148 10.71 -17.51 -3.68
CA PRO A 148 11.25 -18.45 -4.66
C PRO A 148 12.19 -19.44 -3.97
N ARG A 149 12.05 -20.73 -4.28
CA ARG A 149 13.04 -21.74 -3.85
C ARG A 149 14.31 -21.51 -4.65
N SER A 150 15.36 -21.04 -3.98
CA SER A 150 16.73 -20.95 -4.51
C SER A 150 17.37 -22.31 -4.70
#